data_AF-A0A8R1ICX3-F1
#
_entry.id   AF-A0A8R1ICX3-F1
#
_cell.length_a   1.000
_cell.length_b   1.000
_cell.length_c   1.000
_cell.angle_alpha   90.00
_cell.angle_beta   90.00
_cell.angle_gamma   90.00
#
_symmetry.space_group_name_H-M   'P 1'
#
loop_
_entity.id
_entity.type
_entity.pdbx_description
1 polymer ?
#
loop_
_entity_poly.entity_id
_entity_poly.type
_entity_poly.pdbx_seq_one_letter_code
_entity_poly.pdbx_strand_id
1 'polypeptide(L)'
;MDQIEAVFKAIDEQQDEFIELLRESVAIQSVSADPARRDDCIRMSSWARDQLRSLGVETSLWDLGNQKLPSGQELPLPPAVFGVFVYGMAPDFTREGGSIPVTLTIQNLTKRPVMLLPIGASDDMAHSQNEKINRDNFVKGMKVLAAYIFELAS
;
A
#
# COMPACT_ATOMS: atom_id res chain seq x y z
N MET A 1 8.55 12.61 23.26
CA MET A 1 8.08 13.74 22.42
C MET A 1 9.13 14.10 21.37
N ASP A 2 10.39 14.31 21.74
CA ASP A 2 11.45 14.76 20.80
C ASP A 2 11.61 13.89 19.55
N GLN A 3 11.48 12.56 19.67
CA GLN A 3 11.61 11.65 18.54
C GLN A 3 10.45 11.76 17.53
N ILE A 4 9.21 11.86 18.00
CA ILE A 4 8.05 11.98 17.11
C ILE A 4 7.97 13.38 16.47
N GLU A 5 8.38 14.42 17.19
CA GLU A 5 8.52 15.77 16.64
C GLU A 5 9.56 15.83 15.50
N ALA A 6 10.70 15.13 15.66
CA ALA A 6 11.69 15.01 14.60
C ALA A 6 11.14 14.32 13.35
N VAL A 7 10.33 13.26 13.52
CA VAL A 7 9.67 12.57 12.40
C VAL A 7 8.66 13.49 11.71
N PHE A 8 7.85 14.24 12.46
CA PHE A 8 6.89 15.18 11.86
C PHE A 8 7.59 16.28 11.08
N LYS A 9 8.69 16.80 11.61
CA LYS A 9 9.51 17.80 10.93
C LYS A 9 10.08 17.24 9.62
N ALA A 10 10.62 16.02 9.63
CA ALA A 10 11.12 15.37 8.42
C ALA A 10 10.00 15.20 7.37
N ILE A 11 8.79 14.79 7.80
CA ILE A 11 7.63 14.68 6.90
C ILE A 11 7.30 16.03 6.25
N ASP A 12 7.31 17.12 7.02
CA ASP A 12 7.01 18.46 6.49
C ASP A 12 8.09 18.95 5.53
N GLU A 13 9.37 18.68 5.82
CA GLU A 13 10.50 19.10 5.00
C GLU A 13 10.58 18.34 3.67
N GLN A 14 10.12 17.09 3.62
CA GLN A 14 10.19 16.20 2.45
C GLN A 14 8.85 16.02 1.72
N GLN A 15 7.79 16.72 2.14
CA GLN A 15 6.44 16.47 1.64
C GLN A 15 6.30 16.57 0.11
N ASP A 16 7.04 17.49 -0.53
CA ASP A 16 7.00 17.67 -1.97
C ASP A 16 7.56 16.43 -2.70
N GLU A 17 8.64 15.84 -2.17
CA GLU A 17 9.20 14.60 -2.70
C GLU A 17 8.22 13.43 -2.56
N PHE A 18 7.53 13.34 -1.43
CA PHE A 18 6.50 12.31 -1.22
C PHE A 18 5.28 12.51 -2.13
N ILE A 19 4.90 13.75 -2.41
CA ILE A 19 3.82 14.06 -3.35
C ILE A 19 4.23 13.69 -4.78
N GLU A 20 5.48 13.95 -5.17
CA GLU A 20 5.99 13.51 -6.48
C GLU A 20 6.03 11.99 -6.59
N LEU A 21 6.46 11.29 -5.54
CA LEU A 21 6.40 9.82 -5.48
C LEU A 21 4.96 9.31 -5.62
N LEU A 22 3.99 9.95 -4.94
CA LEU A 22 2.58 9.63 -5.08
C LEU A 22 2.11 9.87 -6.51
N ARG A 23 2.50 10.99 -7.14
CA ARG A 23 2.16 11.30 -8.54
C ARG A 23 2.68 10.23 -9.50
N GLU A 24 3.92 9.79 -9.33
CA GLU A 24 4.53 8.75 -10.15
C GLU A 24 3.81 7.41 -10.01
N SER A 25 3.47 7.00 -8.78
CA SER A 25 2.73 5.76 -8.55
C SER A 25 1.32 5.81 -9.14
N VAL A 26 0.57 6.89 -8.91
CA VAL A 26 -0.80 7.05 -9.42
C VAL A 26 -0.85 7.12 -10.95
N ALA A 27 0.23 7.58 -11.61
CA ALA A 27 0.34 7.55 -13.06
C ALA A 27 0.39 6.13 -13.65
N ILE A 28 0.65 5.11 -12.82
CA ILE A 28 0.59 3.71 -13.21
C ILE A 28 -0.86 3.22 -13.09
N GLN A 29 -1.54 3.05 -14.23
CA GLN A 29 -2.95 2.63 -14.28
C GLN A 29 -3.11 1.11 -14.02
N SER A 30 -2.63 0.63 -12.87
CA SER A 30 -2.61 -0.77 -12.46
C SER A 30 -3.99 -1.30 -12.02
N VAL A 31 -4.97 -1.22 -12.92
CA VAL A 31 -6.35 -1.67 -12.68
C VAL A 31 -6.48 -3.18 -12.91
N SER A 32 -6.39 -3.98 -11.85
CA SER A 32 -6.36 -5.45 -11.95
C SER A 32 -7.65 -6.08 -12.47
N ALA A 33 -8.79 -5.38 -12.35
CA ALA A 33 -10.08 -5.81 -12.89
C ALA A 33 -10.18 -5.68 -14.42
N ASP A 34 -9.29 -4.90 -15.05
CA ASP A 34 -9.22 -4.74 -16.50
C ASP A 34 -8.08 -5.61 -17.08
N PRO A 35 -8.40 -6.68 -17.82
CA PRO A 35 -7.40 -7.52 -18.48
C PRO A 35 -6.42 -6.76 -19.37
N ALA A 36 -6.86 -5.67 -20.01
CA ALA A 36 -6.01 -4.86 -20.88
C ALA A 36 -4.91 -4.10 -20.12
N ARG A 37 -5.06 -3.97 -18.79
CA ARG A 37 -4.11 -3.28 -17.90
C ARG A 37 -3.14 -4.24 -17.21
N ARG A 38 -3.06 -5.49 -17.65
CA ARG A 38 -2.18 -6.48 -17.02
C ARG A 38 -0.72 -6.03 -16.96
N ASP A 39 -0.22 -5.45 -18.05
CA ASP A 39 1.15 -4.97 -18.13
C ASP A 39 1.40 -3.78 -17.19
N ASP A 40 0.39 -2.91 -16.99
CA ASP A 40 0.46 -1.83 -16.00
C ASP A 40 0.52 -2.38 -14.56
N CYS A 41 -0.20 -3.46 -14.25
CA CYS A 41 -0.09 -4.13 -12.95
C CYS A 41 1.30 -4.75 -12.73
N ILE A 42 1.89 -5.40 -13.74
CA ILE A 42 3.25 -5.94 -13.67
C ILE A 42 4.28 -4.83 -13.50
N ARG A 43 4.07 -3.71 -14.21
CA ARG A 43 4.89 -2.49 -14.08
C ARG A 43 4.81 -1.91 -12.68
N MET A 44 3.62 -1.85 -12.08
CA MET A 44 3.44 -1.42 -10.69
C MET A 44 4.23 -2.30 -9.71
N SER A 45 4.17 -3.63 -9.84
CA SER A 45 4.98 -4.52 -8.99
C SER A 45 6.48 -4.23 -9.13
N SER A 46 6.95 -4.02 -10.36
CA SER A 46 8.37 -3.72 -10.62
C SER A 46 8.78 -2.35 -10.05
N TRP A 47 7.93 -1.34 -10.22
CA TRP A 47 8.16 -0.01 -9.65
C TRP A 47 8.20 -0.04 -8.13
N ALA A 48 7.24 -0.71 -7.48
CA ALA A 48 7.21 -0.85 -6.02
C ALA A 48 8.46 -1.54 -5.47
N ARG A 49 8.94 -2.58 -6.16
CA ARG A 49 10.22 -3.25 -5.83
C ARG A 49 11.39 -2.27 -5.88
N ASP A 50 11.45 -1.42 -6.90
CA ASP A 50 12.57 -0.49 -7.09
C ASP A 50 12.54 0.63 -6.03
N GLN A 51 11.35 1.10 -5.63
CA GLN A 51 11.21 1.99 -4.48
C GLN A 51 11.71 1.35 -3.19
N LEU A 52 11.34 0.10 -2.92
CA LEU A 52 11.85 -0.63 -1.74
C LEU A 52 13.38 -0.77 -1.78
N ARG A 53 13.97 -1.10 -2.94
CA ARG A 53 15.42 -1.18 -3.09
C ARG A 53 16.12 0.15 -2.83
N SER A 54 15.52 1.26 -3.25
CA SER A 54 16.08 2.59 -2.99
C SER A 54 16.17 2.92 -1.50
N LEU A 55 15.34 2.29 -0.67
CA LEU A 55 15.34 2.38 0.79
C LEU A 55 16.29 1.36 1.46
N GLY A 56 17.07 0.61 0.68
CA GLY A 56 18.00 -0.40 1.18
C GLY A 56 17.36 -1.76 1.51
N VAL A 57 16.12 -2.00 1.08
CA VAL A 57 15.45 -3.29 1.28
C VAL A 57 15.95 -4.30 0.25
N GLU A 58 16.38 -5.49 0.70
CA GLU A 58 16.67 -6.60 -0.20
C GLU A 58 15.35 -7.12 -0.77
N THR A 59 15.22 -7.19 -2.09
CA THR A 59 13.95 -7.61 -2.72
C THR A 59 14.09 -8.65 -3.82
N SER A 60 13.05 -9.49 -3.90
CA SER A 60 12.85 -10.50 -4.95
C SER A 60 11.45 -10.38 -5.57
N LEU A 61 11.33 -10.80 -6.83
CA LEU A 61 10.04 -10.94 -7.52
C LEU A 61 9.72 -12.42 -7.68
N TRP A 62 8.52 -12.81 -7.29
CA TRP A 62 8.08 -14.19 -7.37
C TRP A 62 6.95 -14.33 -8.37
N ASP A 63 7.11 -15.30 -9.27
CA ASP A 63 6.08 -15.68 -10.22
C ASP A 63 4.92 -16.36 -9.48
N LEU A 64 3.71 -15.87 -9.73
CA LEU A 64 2.47 -16.39 -9.15
C LEU A 64 1.71 -17.30 -10.14
N GLY A 65 2.24 -17.49 -11.34
CA GLY A 65 1.62 -18.23 -12.43
C GLY A 65 0.55 -17.41 -13.15
N ASN A 66 -0.41 -18.10 -13.76
CA ASN A 66 -1.42 -17.49 -14.62
C ASN A 66 -2.80 -17.44 -13.95
N GLN A 67 -3.55 -16.37 -14.25
CA GLN A 67 -4.98 -16.27 -13.97
C GLN A 67 -5.77 -16.66 -15.21
N LYS A 68 -6.69 -17.63 -15.06
CA LYS A 68 -7.70 -17.94 -16.07
C LYS A 68 -8.93 -17.05 -15.87
N LEU A 69 -9.27 -16.25 -16.87
CA LEU A 69 -10.44 -15.39 -16.87
C LEU A 69 -11.72 -16.17 -17.20
N PRO A 70 -12.91 -15.66 -16.87
CA PRO A 70 -14.18 -16.27 -17.29
C PRO A 70 -14.33 -16.44 -18.80
N SER A 71 -13.65 -15.60 -19.60
CA SER A 71 -13.58 -15.71 -21.06
C SER A 71 -12.74 -16.89 -21.56
N GLY A 72 -12.02 -17.58 -20.67
CA GLY A 72 -11.07 -18.64 -21.00
C GLY A 72 -9.66 -18.16 -21.33
N GLN A 73 -9.45 -16.85 -21.48
CA GLN A 73 -8.12 -16.25 -21.65
C GLN A 73 -7.27 -16.47 -20.39
N GLU A 74 -5.99 -16.80 -20.59
CA GLU A 74 -5.01 -16.88 -19.51
C GLU A 74 -4.05 -15.70 -19.57
N LEU A 75 -3.80 -15.09 -18.42
CA LEU A 75 -2.89 -13.95 -18.27
C LEU A 75 -1.93 -14.16 -17.09
N PRO A 76 -0.64 -13.82 -17.23
CA PRO A 76 0.32 -13.95 -16.14
C PRO A 76 -0.06 -13.03 -14.99
N LEU A 77 -0.13 -13.53 -13.77
CA LEU A 77 -0.39 -12.69 -12.60
C LEU A 77 0.78 -11.71 -12.39
N PRO A 78 0.52 -10.48 -11.89
CA PRO A 78 1.60 -9.59 -11.47
C PRO A 78 2.49 -10.30 -10.45
N PRO A 79 3.82 -10.20 -10.55
CA PRO A 79 4.70 -10.86 -9.61
C PRO A 79 4.50 -10.26 -8.21
N ALA A 80 4.63 -11.11 -7.19
CA ALA A 80 4.67 -10.66 -5.81
C ALA A 80 6.06 -10.08 -5.50
N VAL A 81 6.08 -8.91 -4.87
CA VAL A 81 7.30 -8.26 -4.40
C VAL A 81 7.55 -8.68 -2.96
N PHE A 82 8.70 -9.28 -2.72
CA PHE A 82 9.13 -9.65 -1.37
C PHE A 82 10.29 -8.76 -0.95
N GLY A 83 10.22 -8.26 0.28
CA GLY A 83 11.26 -7.44 0.90
C GLY A 83 11.72 -8.03 2.22
N VAL A 84 13.02 -8.12 2.44
CA VAL A 84 13.62 -8.46 3.73
C VAL A 84 14.35 -7.22 4.23
N PHE A 85 13.98 -6.75 5.42
CA PHE A 85 14.55 -5.52 6.00
C PHE A 85 14.97 -5.68 7.45
N VAL A 86 14.03 -5.99 8.35
CA VAL A 86 14.29 -5.92 9.81
C VAL A 86 14.90 -7.20 10.38
N TYR A 87 14.23 -8.34 10.17
CA TYR A 87 14.58 -9.58 10.88
C TYR A 87 15.54 -10.50 10.13
N GLY A 88 15.88 -10.19 8.86
CA GLY A 88 16.73 -11.05 8.03
C GLY A 88 16.15 -12.45 7.75
N MET A 89 14.87 -12.66 8.07
CA MET A 89 14.17 -13.94 7.94
C MET A 89 13.28 -13.93 6.70
N ALA A 90 13.11 -15.11 6.08
CA ALA A 90 12.13 -15.28 5.01
C ALA A 90 10.70 -15.01 5.56
N PRO A 91 9.89 -14.18 4.88
CA PRO A 91 8.54 -13.86 5.34
C PRO A 91 7.59 -15.05 5.16
N ASP A 92 6.60 -15.18 6.06
CA ASP A 92 5.49 -16.11 5.88
C ASP A 92 4.53 -15.60 4.79
N PHE A 93 4.10 -16.50 3.92
CA PHE A 93 3.20 -16.16 2.82
C PHE A 93 1.75 -16.10 3.32
N THR A 94 1.21 -14.90 3.44
CA THR A 94 -0.22 -14.69 3.67
C THR A 94 -0.86 -14.03 2.45
N ARG A 95 -2.08 -14.45 2.11
CA ARG A 95 -2.90 -13.73 1.12
C ARG A 95 -3.67 -12.66 1.87
N GLU A 96 -3.37 -11.41 1.57
CA GLU A 96 -4.06 -10.28 2.13
C GLU A 96 -4.91 -9.55 1.08
N GLY A 97 -5.96 -8.91 1.57
CA GLY A 97 -6.98 -8.23 0.80
C GLY A 97 -8.12 -7.89 1.74
N GLY A 98 -8.60 -6.65 1.70
CA GLY A 98 -9.57 -6.15 2.67
C GLY A 98 -10.73 -5.50 1.95
N SER A 99 -11.95 -5.97 2.23
CA SER A 99 -13.16 -5.20 2.01
C SER A 99 -13.65 -4.71 3.37
N ILE A 100 -14.37 -3.59 3.42
CA ILE A 100 -14.94 -3.06 4.67
C ILE A 100 -15.65 -4.15 5.51
N PRO A 101 -16.42 -5.08 4.94
CA PRO A 101 -17.03 -6.20 5.68
C PRO A 101 -16.06 -7.08 6.49
N VAL A 102 -14.76 -7.14 6.14
CA VAL A 102 -13.77 -7.93 6.91
C VAL A 102 -13.64 -7.44 8.35
N THR A 103 -13.88 -6.14 8.59
CA THR A 103 -13.82 -5.55 9.93
C THR A 103 -14.82 -6.17 10.89
N LEU A 104 -16.05 -6.42 10.42
CA LEU A 104 -17.10 -7.08 11.19
C LEU A 104 -16.70 -8.53 11.50
N THR A 105 -16.11 -9.22 10.53
CA THR A 105 -15.58 -10.58 10.73
C THR A 105 -14.48 -10.59 11.80
N ILE A 106 -13.51 -9.68 11.73
CA ILE A 106 -12.42 -9.56 12.71
C ILE A 106 -12.99 -9.27 14.10
N GLN A 107 -13.91 -8.31 14.23
CA GLN A 107 -14.56 -7.99 15.51
C GLN A 107 -15.29 -9.20 16.08
N ASN A 108 -16.04 -9.93 15.24
CA ASN A 108 -16.81 -11.09 15.66
C ASN A 108 -15.93 -12.27 16.09
N LEU A 109 -14.81 -12.51 15.41
CA LEU A 109 -13.90 -13.61 15.72
C LEU A 109 -13.02 -13.30 16.94
N THR A 110 -12.45 -12.10 16.99
CA THR A 110 -11.51 -11.72 18.04
C THR A 110 -12.20 -11.26 19.32
N LYS A 111 -13.49 -10.87 19.23
CA LYS A 111 -14.25 -10.21 20.30
C LYS A 111 -13.58 -8.92 20.80
N ARG A 112 -12.75 -8.28 19.97
CA ARG A 112 -12.05 -7.02 20.28
C ARG A 112 -12.63 -5.87 19.46
N PRO A 113 -12.59 -4.63 19.99
CA PRO A 113 -12.89 -3.44 19.19
C PRO A 113 -11.98 -3.38 17.96
N VAL A 114 -12.57 -3.03 16.82
CA VAL A 114 -11.85 -2.77 15.57
C VAL A 114 -11.93 -1.28 15.30
N MET A 115 -10.78 -0.64 15.14
CA MET A 115 -10.68 0.76 14.75
C MET A 115 -10.22 0.86 13.31
N LEU A 116 -10.99 1.56 12.49
CA LEU A 116 -10.54 2.02 11.18
C LEU A 116 -9.96 3.41 11.33
N LEU A 117 -8.75 3.63 10.82
CA LEU A 117 -8.10 4.94 10.78
C LEU A 117 -8.18 5.48 9.34
N PRO A 118 -9.28 6.12 8.93
CA PRO A 118 -9.41 6.65 7.58
C PRO A 118 -8.51 7.87 7.40
N ILE A 119 -7.75 7.88 6.31
CA ILE A 119 -6.97 9.05 5.88
C ILE A 119 -7.56 9.71 4.62
N GLY A 120 -8.56 9.12 3.97
CA GLY A 120 -9.20 9.68 2.76
C GLY A 120 -10.24 10.77 3.06
N ALA A 121 -10.44 11.68 2.11
CA ALA A 121 -11.53 12.65 2.14
C ALA A 121 -12.84 12.05 1.59
N SER A 122 -13.99 12.64 1.93
CA SER A 122 -15.29 12.14 1.46
C SER A 122 -15.48 12.27 -0.06
N ASP A 123 -14.75 13.17 -0.70
CA ASP A 123 -14.76 13.45 -2.13
C ASP A 123 -13.61 12.78 -2.89
N ASP A 124 -12.81 11.92 -2.24
CA ASP A 124 -11.69 11.21 -2.86
C ASP A 124 -12.13 10.07 -3.80
N MET A 125 -13.42 9.74 -3.79
CA MET A 125 -14.04 8.74 -4.68
C MET A 125 -13.36 7.36 -4.58
N ALA A 126 -13.02 6.93 -3.36
CA ALA A 126 -12.39 5.64 -3.11
C ALA A 126 -13.15 4.50 -3.81
N HIS A 127 -12.42 3.66 -4.56
CA HIS A 127 -12.97 2.56 -5.36
C HIS A 127 -13.85 2.98 -6.55
N SER A 128 -13.72 4.21 -7.04
CA SER A 128 -14.47 4.72 -8.19
C SER A 128 -13.56 5.22 -9.33
N GLN A 129 -14.19 5.68 -10.41
CA GLN A 129 -13.46 6.32 -11.51
C GLN A 129 -12.95 7.69 -11.07
N ASN A 130 -11.75 8.05 -11.51
CA ASN A 130 -11.06 9.28 -11.12
C ASN A 130 -10.83 9.41 -9.60
N GLU A 131 -10.61 8.27 -8.93
CA GLU A 131 -10.14 8.25 -7.54
C GLU A 131 -8.92 9.16 -7.36
N LYS A 132 -8.94 9.96 -6.30
CA LYS A 132 -7.87 10.90 -5.95
C LYS A 132 -7.49 10.72 -4.49
N ILE A 133 -6.32 11.23 -4.12
CA ILE A 133 -5.90 11.37 -2.73
C ILE A 133 -5.72 12.86 -2.45
N ASN A 134 -6.42 13.35 -1.43
CA ASN A 134 -6.21 14.71 -0.94
C ASN A 134 -4.79 14.85 -0.35
N ARG A 135 -4.03 15.87 -0.80
CA ARG A 135 -2.62 16.07 -0.42
C ARG A 135 -2.43 16.36 1.07
N ASP A 136 -3.27 17.20 1.66
CA ASP A 136 -3.21 17.48 3.10
C ASP A 136 -3.43 16.21 3.91
N ASN A 137 -4.40 15.41 3.48
CA ASN A 137 -4.73 14.13 4.10
C ASN A 137 -3.61 13.10 3.93
N PHE A 138 -2.93 13.07 2.78
CA PHE A 138 -1.75 12.23 2.57
C PHE A 138 -0.63 12.59 3.56
N VAL A 139 -0.27 13.88 3.65
CA VAL A 139 0.80 14.36 4.52
C VAL A 139 0.46 14.18 6.01
N LYS A 140 -0.73 14.63 6.42
CA LYS A 140 -1.20 14.48 7.81
C LYS A 140 -1.44 13.01 8.15
N GLY A 141 -1.87 12.20 7.19
CA GLY A 141 -2.04 10.75 7.34
C GLY A 141 -0.74 10.03 7.66
N MET A 142 0.37 10.41 7.02
CA MET A 142 1.70 9.91 7.39
C MET A 142 2.05 10.23 8.85
N LYS A 143 1.75 11.44 9.32
CA LYS A 143 1.94 11.82 10.73
C LYS A 143 1.04 11.05 11.68
N VAL A 144 -0.22 10.80 11.32
CA VAL A 144 -1.14 9.98 12.11
C VAL A 144 -0.61 8.55 12.25
N LEU A 145 -0.12 7.95 11.15
CA LEU A 145 0.46 6.60 11.19
C LEU A 145 1.74 6.56 12.05
N ALA A 146 2.62 7.54 11.89
CA ALA A 146 3.84 7.65 12.71
C ALA A 146 3.51 7.80 14.20
N ALA A 147 2.55 8.66 14.54
CA ALA A 147 2.08 8.81 15.92
C ALA A 147 1.48 7.52 16.47
N TYR A 148 0.64 6.84 15.68
CA TYR A 148 0.03 5.59 16.07
C TYR A 148 1.07 4.51 16.42
N ILE A 149 2.07 4.32 15.56
CA ILE A 149 3.16 3.36 15.81
C ILE A 149 3.99 3.79 17.03
N PHE A 150 4.28 5.08 17.17
CA PHE A 150 5.03 5.62 18.31
C PHE A 150 4.31 5.38 19.65
N GLU A 151 3.01 5.66 19.72
CA GLU A 151 2.19 5.43 20.92
C GLU A 151 2.04 3.94 21.22
N LEU A 152 1.95 3.07 20.21
CA LEU A 152 1.90 1.62 20.41
C LEU A 152 3.21 1.04 20.96
N ALA A 153 4.34 1.66 20.64
CA ALA A 153 5.66 1.22 21.08
C ALA A 153 6.08 1.80 22.44
N SER A 154 5.32 2.77 22.96
CA SER A 154 5.57 3.46 24.23
C SER A 154 5.03 2.68 25.42
#